data_AF-A0A356TDZ5-F1
#
_entry.id   AF-A0A356TDZ5-F1
#
_cell.length_a   1.000
_cell.length_b   1.000
_cell.length_c   1.000
_cell.angle_alpha   90.00
_cell.angle_beta   90.00
_cell.angle_gamma   90.00
#
_symmetry.space_group_name_H-M   'P 1'
#
loop_
_entity.id
_entity.type
_entity.pdbx_description
1 polymer ?
#
loop_
_entity_poly.entity_id
_entity_poly.type
_entity_poly.pdbx_seq_one_letter_code
_entity_poly.pdbx_strand_id
1 'polypeptide(L)'
;GSTAASGDAPGLEKVSLEFLPRGGRLTLVQGGEAQTVYLSDRRCDLVAVLLSPPEPQKAGDPIEDDVVIARVWGKQHADRTNLNVLLHRVRKDLSRVGLDGHALLERTEGGGATRFAVHDRTEVELE
;
A
#
# COMPACT_ATOMS: atom_id res chain seq x y z
N GLY A 1 4.06 -10.74 30.18
CA GLY A 1 3.60 -9.54 29.48
C GLY A 1 4.54 -9.31 28.33
N SER A 2 4.09 -9.57 27.10
CA SER A 2 4.91 -9.34 25.90
C SER A 2 4.73 -7.90 25.46
N THR A 3 5.78 -7.11 25.58
CA THR A 3 5.93 -5.83 24.87
C THR A 3 6.17 -6.15 23.40
N ALA A 4 5.10 -6.14 22.60
CA ALA A 4 5.23 -6.02 21.16
C ALA A 4 5.89 -4.67 20.88
N ALA A 5 7.02 -4.69 20.17
CA ALA A 5 7.65 -3.49 19.67
C ALA A 5 6.62 -2.73 18.83
N SER A 6 6.13 -1.60 19.35
CA SER A 6 5.47 -0.58 18.55
C SER A 6 6.52 -0.09 17.57
N GLY A 7 6.57 -0.70 16.39
CA GLY A 7 7.35 -0.21 15.28
C GLY A 7 6.83 1.19 14.98
N ASP A 8 7.65 2.19 15.27
CA ASP A 8 7.42 3.57 14.83
C ASP A 8 7.55 3.53 13.30
N ALA A 9 6.45 3.14 12.63
CA ALA A 9 6.37 3.21 11.18
C ALA A 9 6.54 4.69 10.79
N PRO A 10 7.03 4.98 9.57
CA PRO A 10 7.37 6.34 9.16
C PRO A 10 6.26 7.32 9.54
N GLY A 11 6.63 8.51 10.04
CA GLY A 11 5.73 9.60 10.46
C GLY A 11 4.86 10.15 9.33
N LEU A 12 4.08 9.26 8.72
CA LEU A 12 3.25 9.45 7.57
C LEU A 12 1.95 10.07 8.04
N GLU A 13 1.85 11.38 7.80
CA GLU A 13 0.76 12.22 8.27
C GLU A 13 -0.47 12.05 7.37
N LYS A 14 -0.25 11.93 6.05
CA LYS A 14 -1.31 11.83 5.05
C LYS A 14 -0.91 10.91 3.90
N VAL A 15 -1.89 10.16 3.39
CA VAL A 15 -1.82 9.41 2.14
C VAL A 15 -3.08 9.72 1.34
N SER A 16 -2.92 10.29 0.14
CA SER A 16 -4.03 10.45 -0.79
C SER A 16 -3.75 9.74 -2.11
N LEU A 17 -4.78 9.07 -2.63
CA LEU A 17 -4.74 8.43 -3.94
C LEU A 17 -5.84 9.02 -4.83
N GLU A 18 -5.43 9.76 -5.85
CA GLU A 18 -6.33 10.26 -6.89
C GLU A 18 -6.31 9.32 -8.09
N PHE A 19 -7.49 8.85 -8.51
CA PHE A 19 -7.65 8.02 -9.70
C PHE A 19 -7.53 8.85 -10.98
N LEU A 20 -6.67 8.40 -11.89
CA LEU A 20 -6.46 9.01 -13.20
C LEU A 20 -6.85 8.01 -14.31
N PRO A 21 -7.14 8.45 -15.54
CA PRO A 21 -7.61 7.54 -16.61
C PRO A 21 -6.71 6.34 -16.96
N ARG A 22 -5.44 6.33 -16.51
CA ARG A 22 -4.48 5.23 -16.74
C ARG A 22 -3.70 4.83 -15.48
N GLY A 23 -4.28 5.03 -14.31
CA GLY A 23 -3.66 4.69 -13.03
C GLY A 23 -4.04 5.68 -11.94
N GLY A 24 -3.05 6.24 -11.26
CA GLY A 24 -3.34 7.21 -10.20
C GLY A 24 -2.13 8.00 -9.75
N ARG A 25 -2.41 9.06 -8.98
CA ARG A 25 -1.42 9.90 -8.33
C ARG A 25 -1.50 9.65 -6.84
N LEU A 26 -0.48 8.99 -6.30
CA LEU A 26 -0.31 8.77 -4.88
C LEU A 26 0.50 9.93 -4.30
N THR A 27 -0.05 10.62 -3.31
CA THR A 27 0.64 11.67 -2.56
C THR A 27 0.80 11.21 -1.12
N LEU A 28 2.02 11.34 -0.59
CA LEU A 28 2.35 10.99 0.79
C LEU A 28 2.94 12.21 1.48
N VAL A 29 2.47 12.52 2.69
CA VAL A 29 3.04 13.59 3.52
C VAL A 29 3.76 12.98 4.71
N GLN A 30 5.05 13.27 4.85
CA GLN A 30 5.88 12.81 5.96
C GLN A 30 6.79 13.93 6.44
N GLY A 31 6.75 14.25 7.73
CA GLY A 31 7.55 15.35 8.30
C GLY A 31 7.22 16.71 7.68
N GLY A 32 5.95 16.93 7.31
CA GLY A 32 5.49 18.12 6.60
C GLY A 32 5.87 18.22 5.11
N GLU A 33 6.63 17.27 4.55
CA GLU A 33 6.98 17.25 3.13
C GLU A 33 6.07 16.32 2.33
N ALA A 34 5.57 16.81 1.18
CA ALA A 34 4.75 16.03 0.27
C ALA A 34 5.58 15.40 -0.85
N GLN A 35 5.46 14.08 -1.02
CA GLN A 35 6.04 13.31 -2.11
C GLN A 35 4.94 12.76 -3.01
N THR A 36 5.14 12.82 -4.33
CA THR A 36 4.13 12.40 -5.31
C THR A 36 4.67 11.30 -6.22
N VAL A 37 3.91 10.21 -6.34
CA VAL A 37 4.22 9.06 -7.21
C VAL A 37 3.09 8.85 -8.20
N TYR A 38 3.43 8.75 -9.48
CA TYR A 38 2.48 8.33 -10.51
C TYR A 38 2.51 6.81 -10.67
N LEU A 39 1.39 6.17 -10.40
CA LEU A 39 1.21 4.74 -10.46
C LEU A 39 0.51 4.36 -11.76
N SER A 40 1.05 3.36 -12.47
CA SER A 40 0.35 2.77 -13.62
C SER A 40 -0.79 1.88 -13.15
N ASP A 41 -1.95 1.91 -13.81
CA ASP A 41 -3.12 1.02 -13.66
C ASP A 41 -3.07 0.02 -12.47
N ARG A 42 -2.56 -1.21 -12.65
CA ARG A 42 -2.49 -2.21 -11.57
C ARG A 42 -1.73 -1.81 -10.30
N ARG A 43 -0.73 -0.93 -10.42
CA ARG A 43 -0.02 -0.37 -9.25
C ARG A 43 -0.94 0.54 -8.45
N CYS A 44 -1.79 1.31 -9.14
CA CYS A 44 -2.84 2.10 -8.53
C CYS A 44 -3.85 1.18 -7.84
N ASP A 45 -4.33 0.13 -8.53
CA ASP A 45 -5.28 -0.84 -7.95
C ASP A 45 -4.73 -1.53 -6.70
N LEU A 46 -3.44 -1.90 -6.71
CA LEU A 46 -2.78 -2.48 -5.55
C LEU A 46 -2.76 -1.51 -4.36
N VAL A 47 -2.45 -0.24 -4.59
CA VAL A 47 -2.45 0.75 -3.50
C VAL A 47 -3.88 1.03 -3.03
N ALA A 48 -4.83 1.16 -3.97
CA ALA A 48 -6.25 1.38 -3.67
C ALA A 48 -6.83 0.28 -2.78
N VAL A 49 -6.57 -1.01 -3.08
CA VAL A 49 -7.08 -2.10 -2.23
C VAL A 49 -6.46 -2.09 -0.83
N LEU A 50 -5.22 -1.63 -0.68
CA LEU A 50 -4.54 -1.57 0.61
C LEU A 50 -4.97 -0.35 1.45
N LEU A 51 -5.31 0.77 0.80
CA LEU A 51 -5.82 1.98 1.47
C LEU A 51 -7.33 1.94 1.71
N SER A 52 -8.07 1.16 0.92
CA SER A 52 -9.51 0.95 1.05
C SER A 52 -9.85 -0.55 0.94
N PRO A 53 -9.51 -1.34 1.98
CA PRO A 53 -9.77 -2.76 1.99
C PRO A 53 -11.27 -3.10 2.08
N PRO A 54 -11.67 -4.32 1.71
CA PRO A 54 -13.01 -4.82 2.02
C PRO A 54 -13.27 -4.86 3.53
N GLU A 55 -14.53 -4.69 3.93
CA GLU A 55 -14.94 -4.92 5.32
C GLU A 55 -14.70 -6.40 5.73
N PRO A 56 -14.33 -6.67 6.99
CA PRO A 56 -14.21 -5.74 8.13
C PRO A 56 -12.84 -5.07 8.27
N GLN A 57 -11.92 -5.24 7.32
CA GLN A 57 -10.57 -4.67 7.40
C GLN A 57 -10.60 -3.14 7.19
N LYS A 58 -9.56 -2.46 7.69
CA LYS A 58 -9.31 -1.02 7.53
C LYS A 58 -7.91 -0.76 6.97
N ALA A 59 -7.68 0.46 6.47
CA ALA A 59 -6.35 0.87 6.02
C ALA A 59 -5.31 0.61 7.13
N GLY A 60 -4.17 0.01 6.78
CA GLY A 60 -3.15 -0.43 7.74
C GLY A 60 -3.27 -1.90 8.16
N ASP A 61 -4.45 -2.52 8.01
CA ASP A 61 -4.61 -3.93 8.30
C ASP A 61 -3.92 -4.81 7.24
N PRO A 62 -3.34 -5.96 7.63
CA PRO A 62 -2.92 -6.98 6.68
C PRO A 62 -4.09 -7.55 5.88
N ILE A 63 -3.93 -7.56 4.55
CA ILE A 63 -4.88 -8.16 3.61
C ILE A 63 -4.26 -9.42 3.01
N GLU A 64 -5.01 -10.52 3.01
CA GLU A 64 -4.57 -11.78 2.42
C GLU A 64 -4.24 -11.62 0.92
N ASP A 65 -3.17 -12.27 0.49
CA ASP A 65 -2.66 -12.20 -0.89
C ASP A 65 -3.76 -12.58 -1.91
N ASP A 66 -4.60 -13.57 -1.59
CA ASP A 66 -5.66 -14.03 -2.49
C ASP A 66 -6.77 -12.97 -2.66
N VAL A 67 -7.07 -12.20 -1.61
CA VAL A 67 -8.00 -11.06 -1.66
C VAL A 67 -7.41 -9.92 -2.49
N VAL A 68 -6.13 -9.59 -2.27
CA VAL A 68 -5.42 -8.58 -3.06
C VAL A 68 -5.38 -8.98 -4.54
N ILE A 69 -5.04 -10.24 -4.84
CA ILE A 69 -4.99 -10.77 -6.20
C ILE A 69 -6.35 -10.68 -6.86
N ALA A 70 -7.42 -11.12 -6.18
CA ALA A 70 -8.78 -11.06 -6.71
C ALA A 70 -9.23 -9.63 -7.03
N ARG A 71 -8.84 -8.64 -6.21
CA ARG A 71 -9.18 -7.23 -6.44
C ARG A 71 -8.39 -6.59 -7.56
N VAL A 72 -7.08 -6.85 -7.65
CA VAL A 72 -6.18 -6.20 -8.63
C VAL A 72 -6.29 -6.84 -10.02
N TRP A 73 -6.53 -8.16 -10.11
CA TRP A 73 -6.60 -8.87 -11.39
C TRP A 73 -8.01 -9.30 -11.79
N GLY A 74 -8.98 -9.28 -10.87
CA GLY A 74 -10.36 -9.67 -11.16
C GLY A 74 -10.46 -11.10 -11.70
N LYS A 75 -10.97 -11.23 -12.93
CA LYS A 75 -11.09 -12.52 -13.64
C LYS A 75 -9.80 -12.98 -14.32
N GLN A 76 -8.75 -12.15 -14.35
CA GLN A 76 -7.49 -12.48 -14.99
C GLN A 76 -6.70 -13.47 -14.11
N HIS A 77 -6.01 -14.41 -14.73
CA HIS A 77 -5.17 -15.34 -13.99
C HIS A 77 -3.94 -14.61 -13.44
N ALA A 78 -3.80 -14.63 -12.12
CA ALA A 78 -2.64 -14.11 -11.41
C ALA A 78 -2.39 -14.94 -10.15
N ASP A 79 -1.13 -15.01 -9.76
CA ASP A 79 -0.68 -15.76 -8.59
C ASP A 79 0.15 -14.88 -7.64
N ARG A 80 0.67 -15.49 -6.58
CA ARG A 80 1.56 -14.84 -5.62
C ARG A 80 2.84 -14.32 -6.26
N THR A 81 3.31 -14.93 -7.34
CA THR A 81 4.49 -14.45 -8.09
C THR A 81 4.17 -13.12 -8.77
N ASN A 82 3.00 -13.00 -9.40
CA ASN A 82 2.54 -11.75 -10.00
C ASN A 82 2.38 -10.64 -8.94
N LEU A 83 1.79 -10.98 -7.79
CA LEU A 83 1.67 -10.05 -6.66
C LEU A 83 3.03 -9.56 -6.17
N ASN A 84 3.99 -10.47 -5.95
CA ASN A 84 5.35 -10.13 -5.49
C ASN A 84 6.07 -9.18 -6.46
N VAL A 85 5.93 -9.42 -7.78
CA VAL A 85 6.50 -8.53 -8.81
C VAL A 85 5.85 -7.15 -8.75
N LEU A 86 4.53 -7.08 -8.58
CA LEU A 86 3.82 -5.81 -8.50
C LEU A 86 4.23 -5.02 -7.26
N LEU A 87 4.29 -5.68 -6.09
CA LEU A 87 4.78 -5.10 -4.84
C LEU A 87 6.20 -4.54 -5.01
N HIS A 88 7.12 -5.33 -5.56
CA HIS A 88 8.48 -4.87 -5.82
C HIS A 88 8.52 -3.60 -6.68
N ARG A 89 7.66 -3.51 -7.71
CA ARG A 89 7.58 -2.33 -8.58
C ARG A 89 7.07 -1.10 -7.83
N VAL A 90 6.01 -1.24 -7.03
CA VAL A 90 5.48 -0.11 -6.25
C VAL A 90 6.50 0.36 -5.20
N ARG A 91 7.16 -0.57 -4.50
CA ARG A 91 8.25 -0.21 -3.57
C ARG A 91 9.35 0.59 -4.26
N LYS A 92 9.74 0.18 -5.47
CA LYS A 92 10.73 0.90 -6.27
C LYS A 92 10.25 2.30 -6.68
N ASP A 93 8.98 2.47 -7.00
CA ASP A 93 8.41 3.78 -7.33
C ASP A 93 8.39 4.71 -6.10
N LEU A 94 8.06 4.19 -4.92
CA LEU A 94 8.16 4.93 -3.65
C LEU A 94 9.62 5.33 -3.33
N SER A 95 10.57 4.41 -3.48
CA SER A 95 11.99 4.71 -3.24
C SER A 95 12.59 5.74 -4.19
N ARG A 96 12.03 5.90 -5.40
CA ARG A 96 12.47 6.94 -6.35
C ARG A 96 12.14 8.36 -5.89
N VAL A 97 11.16 8.52 -5.02
CA VAL A 97 10.78 9.80 -4.41
C VAL A 97 11.26 9.95 -2.97
N GLY A 98 12.26 9.14 -2.58
CA GLY A 98 12.90 9.26 -1.27
C GLY A 98 12.18 8.54 -0.12
N LEU A 99 11.12 7.76 -0.40
CA LEU A 99 10.38 7.03 0.63
C LEU A 99 10.90 5.61 0.81
N ASP A 100 10.83 5.09 2.03
CA ASP A 100 11.11 3.67 2.28
C ASP A 100 9.91 2.82 1.83
N GLY A 101 9.95 2.36 0.58
CA GLY A 101 8.92 1.50 0.03
C GLY A 101 8.77 0.17 0.78
N HIS A 102 9.84 -0.37 1.38
CA HIS A 102 9.75 -1.62 2.14
C HIS A 102 9.04 -1.42 3.48
N ALA A 103 9.27 -0.29 4.15
CA ALA A 103 8.54 0.09 5.35
C ALA A 103 7.08 0.48 5.06
N LEU A 104 6.79 1.06 3.89
CA LEU A 104 5.41 1.45 3.53
C LEU A 104 4.56 0.30 3.00
N LEU A 105 5.16 -0.68 2.31
CA LEU A 105 4.45 -1.86 1.81
C LEU A 105 5.01 -3.10 2.49
N GLU A 106 4.36 -3.54 3.55
CA GLU A 106 4.84 -4.59 4.42
C GLU A 106 4.18 -5.93 4.10
N ARG A 107 4.94 -7.01 4.30
CA ARG A 107 4.44 -8.39 4.29
C ARG A 107 4.39 -8.88 5.72
N THR A 108 3.35 -9.62 6.07
CA THR A 108 3.28 -10.29 7.38
C THR A 108 4.37 -11.35 7.51
N GLU A 109 4.78 -11.63 8.76
CA GLU A 109 5.67 -12.75 9.05
C GLU A 109 5.07 -14.07 8.52
N GLY A 110 5.89 -14.90 7.89
CA GLY A 110 5.43 -16.11 7.19
C GLY A 110 4.85 -15.87 5.78
N GLY A 111 4.67 -14.61 5.37
CA GLY A 111 4.06 -14.24 4.09
C GLY A 111 2.54 -14.44 4.08
N GLY A 112 1.93 -14.31 2.90
CA GLY A 112 0.50 -14.60 2.69
C GLY A 112 -0.46 -13.43 2.94
N ALA A 113 0.00 -12.33 3.55
CA ALA A 113 -0.73 -11.08 3.59
C ALA A 113 0.20 -9.87 3.36
N THR A 114 -0.42 -8.76 2.96
CA THR A 114 0.24 -7.50 2.64
C THR A 114 -0.56 -6.33 3.22
N ARG A 115 0.12 -5.32 3.74
CA ARG A 115 -0.50 -4.04 4.14
C ARG A 115 0.25 -2.85 3.56
N PHE A 116 -0.46 -1.73 3.46
CA PHE A 116 0.17 -0.42 3.39
C PHE A 116 0.31 0.11 4.81
N ALA A 117 1.52 0.39 5.27
CA ALA A 117 1.78 0.85 6.63
C ALA A 117 1.28 2.29 6.80
N VAL A 118 0.07 2.43 7.32
CA VAL A 118 -0.50 3.68 7.83
C VAL A 118 -0.77 3.51 9.32
N HIS A 119 -0.75 4.61 10.07
CA HIS A 119 -1.07 4.63 11.49
C HIS A 119 -2.50 5.12 11.71
N ASP A 120 -3.04 4.92 12.90
CA ASP A 120 -4.38 5.39 13.28
C ASP A 120 -4.61 6.90 13.10
N ARG A 121 -3.52 7.68 13.07
CA ARG A 121 -3.55 9.14 12.88
C ARG A 121 -3.25 9.58 11.45
N THR A 122 -2.87 8.65 10.57
CA THR A 122 -2.62 8.96 9.17
C THR A 122 -3.96 9.28 8.51
N GLU A 123 -4.06 10.46 7.91
CA GLU A 123 -5.21 10.81 7.08
C GLU A 123 -5.15 10.01 5.77
N VAL A 124 -6.20 9.24 5.46
CA VAL A 124 -6.28 8.44 4.24
C VAL A 124 -7.43 8.94 3.39
N GLU A 125 -7.12 9.36 2.16
CA GLU A 125 -8.08 9.89 1.19
C GLU A 125 -7.98 9.11 -0.13
N LEU A 126 -9.13 8.75 -0.70
CA LEU A 126 -9.23 8.21 -2.05
C LEU A 126 -10.17 9.12 -2.85
N GLU A 127 -9.68 9.64 -3.98
CA GLU A 127 -10.36 10.64 -4.82
C GLU A 127 -10.61 10.12 -6.24
#